data_AF-A0A2H9U2T7-F1
#
_entry.id   AF-A0A2H9U2T7-F1
#
_cell.length_a   1.000
_cell.length_b   1.000
_cell.length_c   1.000
_cell.angle_alpha   90.00
_cell.angle_beta   90.00
_cell.angle_gamma   90.00
#
_symmetry.space_group_name_H-M   'P 1'
#
loop_
_entity.id
_entity.type
_entity.pdbx_description
1 polymer ?
#
loop_
_entity_poly.entity_id
_entity_poly.type
_entity_poly.pdbx_seq_one_letter_code
_entity_poly.pdbx_strand_id
1 'polypeptide(L)'
;MKSTRIFRKKLLLSSFMIAASFPSYALDIVLSNDDGYTANLKAIYKILVANGHRVIASIPCVNQSGKGASINFSEPLKDLKQNCLNGAAMVGDPAIGLVRGETEIYYVDGTPVMSLMYGLDVLAKEKWGKKPDLVVSGANEGQNLGSIVNTSGTVSNAQFALARQIPAIAISADVNTTNNDVLAEEVAALTFKLIDNLNDMKKSQGQILPPGYGLNVNIPTFSAGESENLPWVATKFGTFNAYNIYFTNDNGNGGAGIGFGIVGNPAPEQANDESAAIQRGNITMTMMQSGFEANIPALQWLKINMKNLSVSPSNN
;
A
#
# COMPACT_ATOMS: atom_id res chain seq x y z
N MET A 1 -73.24 5.70 -37.68
CA MET A 1 -72.29 6.16 -36.64
C MET A 1 -70.91 5.61 -36.97
N LYS A 2 -69.94 6.49 -37.24
CA LYS A 2 -68.57 6.14 -37.65
C LYS A 2 -67.78 5.63 -36.45
N SER A 3 -67.20 4.44 -36.55
CA SER A 3 -66.31 3.83 -35.54
C SER A 3 -64.86 4.17 -35.85
N THR A 4 -64.26 5.07 -35.09
CA THR A 4 -62.87 5.49 -35.22
C THR A 4 -61.94 4.52 -34.48
N ARG A 5 -61.15 3.73 -35.20
CA ARG A 5 -60.07 2.89 -34.61
C ARG A 5 -58.86 3.78 -34.30
N ILE A 6 -58.52 3.91 -33.01
CA ILE A 6 -57.29 4.56 -32.56
C ILE A 6 -56.15 3.53 -32.60
N PHE A 7 -55.19 3.71 -33.50
CA PHE A 7 -53.91 2.98 -33.50
C PHE A 7 -53.00 3.55 -32.40
N ARG A 8 -52.76 2.78 -31.33
CA ARG A 8 -51.68 3.07 -30.37
C ARG A 8 -50.35 2.61 -30.97
N LYS A 9 -49.50 3.55 -31.40
CA LYS A 9 -48.08 3.29 -31.70
C LYS A 9 -47.38 2.93 -30.38
N LYS A 10 -46.91 1.69 -30.24
CA LYS A 10 -45.96 1.31 -29.19
C LYS A 10 -44.60 1.93 -29.56
N LEU A 11 -44.17 2.93 -28.81
CA LEU A 11 -42.82 3.47 -28.89
C LEU A 11 -41.91 2.51 -28.11
N LEU A 12 -41.12 1.69 -28.82
CA LEU A 12 -40.04 0.90 -28.23
C LEU A 12 -38.88 1.86 -27.96
N LEU A 13 -38.68 2.27 -26.70
CA LEU A 13 -37.44 2.89 -26.26
C LEU A 13 -36.39 1.77 -26.17
N SER A 14 -35.51 1.71 -27.16
CA SER A 14 -34.27 0.93 -27.09
C SER A 14 -33.26 1.71 -26.24
N SER A 15 -33.08 1.32 -24.99
CA SER A 15 -32.00 1.81 -24.14
C SER A 15 -30.65 1.32 -24.69
N PHE A 16 -29.90 2.21 -25.33
CA PHE A 16 -28.49 1.97 -25.63
C PHE A 16 -27.72 1.98 -24.31
N MET A 17 -27.34 0.79 -23.80
CA MET A 17 -26.28 0.69 -22.80
C MET A 17 -24.97 1.04 -23.49
N ILE A 18 -24.49 2.26 -23.26
CA ILE A 18 -23.10 2.62 -23.55
C ILE A 18 -22.26 1.89 -22.50
N ALA A 19 -21.76 0.71 -22.85
CA ALA A 19 -20.71 0.07 -22.06
C ALA A 19 -19.46 0.94 -22.20
N ALA A 20 -19.07 1.61 -21.11
CA ALA A 20 -17.80 2.32 -21.07
C ALA A 20 -16.68 1.27 -21.20
N SER A 21 -16.09 1.17 -22.39
CA SER A 21 -14.95 0.32 -22.66
C SER A 21 -13.70 0.96 -22.03
N PHE A 22 -13.24 0.41 -20.92
CA PHE A 22 -11.96 0.81 -20.32
C PHE A 22 -10.79 0.33 -21.20
N PRO A 23 -9.65 1.05 -21.20
CA PRO A 23 -8.48 0.60 -21.94
C PRO A 23 -8.03 -0.78 -21.45
N SER A 24 -7.56 -1.63 -22.38
CA SER A 24 -7.05 -2.98 -22.09
C SER A 24 -5.89 -3.03 -21.08
N TYR A 25 -5.36 -1.88 -20.69
CA TYR A 25 -4.23 -1.71 -19.78
C TYR A 25 -4.63 -1.15 -18.41
N ALA A 26 -5.91 -0.83 -18.19
CA ALA A 26 -6.38 -0.37 -16.89
C ALA A 26 -6.21 -1.48 -15.84
N LEU A 27 -5.70 -1.09 -14.66
CA LEU A 27 -5.58 -1.98 -13.52
C LEU A 27 -6.68 -1.65 -12.52
N ASP A 28 -7.17 -2.68 -11.84
CA ASP A 28 -7.95 -2.55 -10.62
C ASP A 28 -7.01 -2.46 -9.42
N ILE A 29 -6.91 -1.26 -8.83
CA ILE A 29 -5.95 -0.96 -7.77
C ILE A 29 -6.68 -0.66 -6.47
N VAL A 30 -6.33 -1.41 -5.42
CA VAL A 30 -6.66 -1.01 -4.05
C VAL A 30 -5.49 -0.23 -3.48
N LEU A 31 -5.74 1.04 -3.17
CA LEU A 31 -4.81 1.95 -2.50
C LEU A 31 -5.09 1.95 -1.00
N SER A 32 -4.06 1.90 -0.18
CA SER A 32 -4.15 2.02 1.28
C SER A 32 -2.90 2.72 1.83
N ASN A 33 -2.84 2.95 3.13
CA ASN A 33 -1.64 3.43 3.84
C ASN A 33 -1.84 3.20 5.36
N ASP A 34 -0.89 3.68 6.17
CA ASP A 34 -1.03 3.82 7.63
C ASP A 34 -1.15 5.26 8.13
N ASP A 35 -0.94 6.26 7.28
CA ASP A 35 -1.02 7.67 7.68
C ASP A 35 -2.44 8.27 7.64
N GLY A 36 -3.37 7.68 6.88
CA GLY A 36 -4.71 8.21 6.66
C GLY A 36 -4.81 9.17 5.46
N TYR A 37 -5.70 10.16 5.53
CA TYR A 37 -6.05 11.02 4.38
C TYR A 37 -5.04 12.16 4.12
N THR A 38 -3.83 11.82 3.68
CA THR A 38 -2.68 12.73 3.48
C THR A 38 -2.55 13.27 2.05
N ALA A 39 -1.65 14.24 1.83
CA ALA A 39 -1.30 14.72 0.49
C ALA A 39 -0.76 13.60 -0.40
N ASN A 40 0.12 12.74 0.13
CA ASN A 40 0.68 11.57 -0.56
C ASN A 40 -0.40 10.64 -1.13
N LEU A 41 -1.37 10.25 -0.30
CA LEU A 41 -2.48 9.39 -0.74
C LEU A 41 -3.27 10.03 -1.88
N LYS A 42 -3.62 11.31 -1.71
CA LYS A 42 -4.40 12.06 -2.71
C LYS A 42 -3.65 12.16 -4.02
N ALA A 43 -2.35 12.45 -3.99
CA ALA A 43 -1.51 12.56 -5.19
C ALA A 43 -1.42 11.22 -5.94
N ILE A 44 -1.16 10.11 -5.23
CA ILE A 44 -1.11 8.77 -5.83
C ILE A 44 -2.47 8.37 -6.41
N TYR A 45 -3.55 8.59 -5.67
CA TYR A 45 -4.90 8.31 -6.18
C TYR A 45 -5.18 9.09 -7.47
N LYS A 46 -4.93 10.41 -7.47
CA LYS A 46 -5.17 11.29 -8.62
C LYS A 46 -4.38 10.86 -9.85
N ILE A 47 -3.07 10.62 -9.72
CA ILE A 47 -2.23 10.27 -10.87
C ILE A 47 -2.62 8.91 -11.47
N LEU A 48 -2.98 7.93 -10.64
CA LEU A 48 -3.39 6.61 -11.12
C LEU A 48 -4.73 6.68 -11.87
N VAL A 49 -5.71 7.42 -11.33
CA VAL A 49 -7.00 7.64 -11.99
C VAL A 49 -6.84 8.43 -13.28
N ALA A 50 -6.02 9.49 -13.28
CA ALA A 50 -5.75 10.31 -14.47
C ALA A 50 -5.12 9.50 -15.62
N ASN A 51 -4.39 8.44 -15.30
CA ASN A 51 -3.79 7.51 -16.26
C ASN A 51 -4.66 6.27 -16.54
N GLY A 52 -5.95 6.32 -16.20
CA GLY A 52 -6.95 5.35 -16.65
C GLY A 52 -7.06 4.08 -15.81
N HIS A 53 -6.35 3.97 -14.68
CA HIS A 53 -6.56 2.88 -13.73
C HIS A 53 -7.88 3.08 -12.96
N ARG A 54 -8.49 1.98 -12.53
CA ARG A 54 -9.65 2.01 -11.63
C ARG A 54 -9.14 1.86 -10.21
N VAL A 55 -9.26 2.91 -9.41
CA VAL A 55 -8.69 2.95 -8.06
C VAL A 55 -9.80 3.07 -7.03
N ILE A 56 -9.70 2.27 -5.98
CA ILE A 56 -10.39 2.53 -4.71
C ILE A 56 -9.35 2.70 -3.61
N ALA A 57 -9.55 3.66 -2.72
CA ALA A 57 -8.70 3.84 -1.56
C ALA A 57 -9.44 3.48 -0.28
N SER A 58 -8.80 2.74 0.62
CA SER A 58 -9.33 2.40 1.93
C SER A 58 -8.24 2.59 2.98
N ILE A 59 -8.43 3.59 3.84
CA ILE A 59 -7.38 4.13 4.71
C ILE A 59 -7.83 4.24 6.17
N PRO A 60 -6.90 4.26 7.14
CA PRO A 60 -7.23 4.59 8.52
C PRO A 60 -7.81 6.00 8.66
N CYS A 61 -8.72 6.15 9.62
CA CYS A 61 -9.31 7.45 9.99
C CYS A 61 -8.24 8.44 10.51
N VAL A 62 -7.25 7.95 11.26
CA VAL A 62 -6.14 8.75 11.81
C VAL A 62 -4.81 8.05 11.55
N ASN A 63 -3.69 8.74 11.77
CA ASN A 63 -2.36 8.14 11.66
C ASN A 63 -2.25 6.91 12.59
N GLN A 64 -1.74 5.81 12.05
CA GLN A 64 -1.51 4.53 12.70
C GLN A 64 -0.06 4.01 12.46
N SER A 65 0.91 4.92 12.26
CA SER A 65 2.31 4.53 12.07
C SER A 65 2.81 3.73 13.28
N GLY A 66 3.64 2.71 13.02
CA GLY A 66 4.20 1.85 14.07
C GLY A 66 3.27 0.75 14.60
N LYS A 67 2.05 0.59 14.04
CA LYS A 67 1.09 -0.47 14.45
C LYS A 67 1.35 -1.83 13.80
N GLY A 68 2.25 -1.91 12.83
CA GLY A 68 2.57 -3.13 12.09
C GLY A 68 1.32 -3.84 11.57
N ALA A 69 1.28 -5.15 11.77
CA ALA A 69 0.18 -6.04 11.39
C ALA A 69 -0.95 -6.12 12.43
N SER A 70 -1.10 -5.13 13.33
CA SER A 70 -2.13 -5.17 14.39
C SER A 70 -3.54 -5.30 13.82
N ILE A 71 -4.34 -6.17 14.44
CA ILE A 71 -5.76 -6.38 14.12
C ILE A 71 -6.51 -6.53 15.44
N ASN A 72 -7.64 -5.82 15.58
CA ASN A 72 -8.54 -5.99 16.71
C ASN A 72 -9.57 -7.08 16.35
N PHE A 73 -9.46 -8.25 16.97
CA PHE A 73 -10.38 -9.36 16.74
C PHE A 73 -11.60 -9.28 17.65
N SER A 74 -12.76 -9.70 17.14
CA SER A 74 -14.01 -9.87 17.90
C SER A 74 -14.60 -8.59 18.50
N GLU A 75 -14.12 -7.42 18.10
CA GLU A 75 -14.66 -6.12 18.50
C GLU A 75 -15.32 -5.42 17.30
N PRO A 76 -16.61 -5.08 17.36
CA PRO A 76 -17.24 -4.32 16.30
C PRO A 76 -16.69 -2.89 16.27
N LEU A 77 -16.46 -2.38 15.07
CA LEU A 77 -16.17 -0.96 14.87
C LEU A 77 -17.39 -0.13 15.31
N LYS A 78 -17.13 0.96 16.03
CA LYS A 78 -18.17 1.87 16.57
C LYS A 78 -17.99 3.25 15.97
N ASP A 79 -19.05 4.06 16.00
CA ASP A 79 -19.02 5.44 15.52
C ASP A 79 -17.82 6.22 16.05
N LEU A 80 -17.33 7.12 15.20
CA LEU A 80 -16.10 7.85 15.42
C LEU A 80 -16.16 8.66 16.71
N LYS A 81 -15.12 8.47 17.55
CA LYS A 81 -14.96 9.23 18.81
C LYS A 81 -14.12 10.49 18.64
N GLN A 82 -13.53 10.69 17.47
CA GLN A 82 -12.70 11.84 17.13
C GLN A 82 -12.81 12.12 15.63
N ASN A 83 -12.40 13.32 15.22
CA ASN A 83 -12.32 13.65 13.80
C ASN A 83 -11.20 12.83 13.15
N CYS A 84 -11.45 12.39 11.91
CA CYS A 84 -10.40 11.81 11.09
C CYS A 84 -9.44 12.89 10.56
N LEU A 85 -8.24 12.45 10.18
CA LEU A 85 -7.20 13.33 9.65
C LEU A 85 -7.70 14.10 8.44
N ASN A 86 -7.31 15.38 8.34
CA ASN A 86 -7.60 16.26 7.21
C ASN A 86 -9.09 16.33 6.81
N GLY A 87 -9.98 16.21 7.80
CA GLY A 87 -11.43 16.34 7.61
C GLY A 87 -12.05 15.15 6.86
N ALA A 88 -11.38 14.00 6.84
CA ALA A 88 -11.87 12.83 6.11
C ALA A 88 -13.27 12.39 6.57
N ALA A 89 -13.52 12.47 7.87
CA ALA A 89 -14.81 12.32 8.54
C ALA A 89 -14.76 13.00 9.91
N MET A 90 -15.92 13.17 10.53
CA MET A 90 -16.11 13.92 11.77
C MET A 90 -16.54 13.00 12.90
N VAL A 91 -16.30 13.43 14.15
CA VAL A 91 -16.84 12.76 15.33
C VAL A 91 -18.35 12.51 15.19
N GLY A 92 -18.80 11.30 15.54
CA GLY A 92 -20.17 10.83 15.39
C GLY A 92 -20.54 10.27 14.02
N ASP A 93 -19.69 10.39 12.99
CA ASP A 93 -19.88 9.65 11.74
C ASP A 93 -19.67 8.13 11.98
N PRO A 94 -20.22 7.24 11.14
CA PRO A 94 -20.00 5.79 11.24
C PRO A 94 -18.51 5.43 11.19
N ALA A 95 -18.15 4.28 11.78
CA ALA A 95 -16.76 3.82 11.87
C ALA A 95 -16.09 3.54 10.52
N ILE A 96 -16.88 3.29 9.48
CA ILE A 96 -16.44 3.11 8.10
C ILE A 96 -17.30 4.00 7.21
N GLY A 97 -16.72 4.60 6.19
CA GLY A 97 -17.48 5.47 5.30
C GLY A 97 -16.67 6.05 4.16
N LEU A 98 -17.36 6.74 3.27
CA LEU A 98 -16.73 7.52 2.21
C LEU A 98 -16.14 8.80 2.81
N VAL A 99 -14.92 9.13 2.41
CA VAL A 99 -14.28 10.40 2.77
C VAL A 99 -15.13 11.56 2.22
N ARG A 100 -15.34 12.58 3.05
CA ARG A 100 -16.17 13.75 2.70
C ARG A 100 -15.64 14.44 1.43
N GLY A 101 -16.50 14.52 0.41
CA GLY A 101 -16.18 15.17 -0.86
C GLY A 101 -15.43 14.29 -1.86
N GLU A 102 -15.13 13.04 -1.53
CA GLU A 102 -14.49 12.07 -2.43
C GLU A 102 -15.52 11.09 -3.01
N THR A 103 -15.14 10.36 -4.06
CA THR A 103 -16.02 9.35 -4.69
C THR A 103 -15.58 7.91 -4.46
N GLU A 104 -14.28 7.67 -4.31
CA GLU A 104 -13.71 6.32 -4.19
C GLU A 104 -12.63 6.21 -3.11
N ILE A 105 -12.60 7.17 -2.18
CA ILE A 105 -11.70 7.17 -1.03
C ILE A 105 -12.53 6.95 0.22
N TYR A 106 -12.23 5.88 0.95
CA TYR A 106 -12.97 5.45 2.12
C TYR A 106 -12.06 5.47 3.35
N TYR A 107 -12.64 5.78 4.50
CA TYR A 107 -11.97 5.73 5.79
C TYR A 107 -12.48 4.54 6.62
N VAL A 108 -11.63 4.06 7.52
CA VAL A 108 -11.92 3.02 8.50
C VAL A 108 -11.33 3.42 9.85
N ASP A 109 -12.13 3.38 10.91
CA ASP A 109 -11.67 3.55 12.30
C ASP A 109 -10.97 2.28 12.80
N GLY A 110 -9.81 1.99 12.20
CA GLY A 110 -9.09 0.76 12.45
C GLY A 110 -7.60 0.91 12.18
N THR A 111 -6.90 -0.21 12.30
CA THR A 111 -5.49 -0.32 11.96
C THR A 111 -5.29 -0.27 10.44
N PRO A 112 -4.05 -0.15 9.95
CA PRO A 112 -3.75 -0.17 8.52
C PRO A 112 -4.28 -1.43 7.84
N VAL A 113 -4.00 -2.59 8.42
CA VAL A 113 -4.43 -3.89 7.87
C VAL A 113 -5.95 -4.03 7.88
N MET A 114 -6.64 -3.57 8.93
CA MET A 114 -8.11 -3.57 8.94
C MET A 114 -8.68 -2.69 7.81
N SER A 115 -8.05 -1.54 7.57
CA SER A 115 -8.43 -0.62 6.50
C SER A 115 -8.21 -1.24 5.12
N LEU A 116 -7.06 -1.87 4.87
CA LEU A 116 -6.82 -2.61 3.64
C LEU A 116 -7.83 -3.75 3.46
N MET A 117 -8.11 -4.51 4.52
CA MET A 117 -9.06 -5.62 4.46
C MET A 117 -10.46 -5.15 4.09
N TYR A 118 -10.92 -3.99 4.57
CA TYR A 118 -12.17 -3.41 4.11
C TYR A 118 -12.14 -3.12 2.58
N GLY A 119 -11.03 -2.56 2.09
CA GLY A 119 -10.78 -2.36 0.66
C GLY A 119 -10.85 -3.64 -0.17
N LEU A 120 -10.23 -4.72 0.32
CA LEU A 120 -10.18 -6.00 -0.39
C LEU A 120 -11.47 -6.82 -0.27
N ASP A 121 -12.05 -6.88 0.93
CA ASP A 121 -13.09 -7.83 1.27
C ASP A 121 -14.50 -7.31 1.04
N VAL A 122 -14.68 -5.99 1.04
CA VAL A 122 -15.97 -5.33 0.84
C VAL A 122 -15.94 -4.52 -0.45
N LEU A 123 -15.12 -3.46 -0.50
CA LEU A 123 -15.17 -2.47 -1.57
C LEU A 123 -14.80 -3.06 -2.95
N ALA A 124 -13.69 -3.80 -3.04
CA ALA A 124 -13.26 -4.43 -4.30
C ALA A 124 -14.28 -5.46 -4.80
N LYS A 125 -14.88 -6.25 -3.90
CA LYS A 125 -15.90 -7.24 -4.25
C LYS A 125 -17.16 -6.56 -4.76
N GLU A 126 -17.62 -5.51 -4.10
CA GLU A 126 -18.79 -4.74 -4.51
C GLU A 126 -18.56 -4.07 -5.87
N LYS A 127 -17.40 -3.44 -6.06
CA LYS A 127 -17.10 -2.67 -7.26
C LYS A 127 -16.77 -3.52 -8.49
N TRP A 128 -16.03 -4.61 -8.29
CA TRP A 128 -15.43 -5.38 -9.40
C TRP A 128 -15.85 -6.85 -9.43
N GLY A 129 -16.44 -7.39 -8.37
CA GLY A 129 -16.79 -8.81 -8.27
C GLY A 129 -15.57 -9.76 -8.29
N LYS A 130 -14.35 -9.23 -8.20
CA LYS A 130 -13.08 -9.96 -8.22
C LYS A 130 -12.05 -9.28 -7.30
N LYS A 131 -10.92 -9.97 -7.07
CA LYS A 131 -9.75 -9.37 -6.41
C LYS A 131 -9.17 -8.23 -7.28
N PRO A 132 -8.56 -7.19 -6.69
CA PRO A 132 -7.76 -6.22 -7.45
C PRO A 132 -6.62 -6.91 -8.21
N ASP A 133 -6.15 -6.24 -9.25
CA ASP A 133 -4.94 -6.63 -9.99
C ASP A 133 -3.66 -6.24 -9.23
N LEU A 134 -3.72 -5.20 -8.39
CA LEU A 134 -2.60 -4.69 -7.60
C LEU A 134 -3.08 -4.03 -6.29
N VAL A 135 -2.31 -4.19 -5.22
CA VAL A 135 -2.39 -3.34 -4.02
C VAL A 135 -1.22 -2.38 -3.99
N VAL A 136 -1.51 -1.10 -3.74
CA VAL A 136 -0.50 -0.08 -3.45
C VAL A 136 -0.72 0.41 -2.04
N SER A 137 0.33 0.39 -1.21
CA SER A 137 0.28 0.86 0.17
C SER A 137 1.25 2.02 0.34
N GLY A 138 0.77 3.18 0.77
CA GLY A 138 1.55 4.39 0.97
C GLY A 138 1.10 5.57 0.07
N ALA A 139 1.96 6.57 -0.18
CA ALA A 139 3.31 6.67 0.36
C ALA A 139 3.31 7.04 1.85
N ASN A 140 4.00 6.23 2.66
CA ASN A 140 4.23 6.52 4.09
C ASN A 140 5.16 7.73 4.27
N GLU A 141 4.93 8.53 5.31
CA GLU A 141 5.93 9.48 5.81
C GLU A 141 6.99 8.78 6.66
N GLY A 142 8.23 8.81 6.18
CA GLY A 142 9.36 8.10 6.78
C GLY A 142 9.62 6.77 6.08
N GLN A 143 10.90 6.43 5.91
CA GLN A 143 11.31 5.23 5.21
C GLN A 143 11.13 3.98 6.09
N ASN A 144 10.66 2.89 5.49
CA ASN A 144 10.52 1.57 6.09
C ASN A 144 11.73 0.70 5.69
N LEU A 145 12.80 0.80 6.48
CA LEU A 145 14.12 0.21 6.19
C LEU A 145 14.59 -0.73 7.30
N GLY A 146 15.16 -1.87 6.95
CA GLY A 146 15.74 -2.78 7.93
C GLY A 146 14.72 -3.22 8.99
N SER A 147 15.09 -3.19 10.27
CA SER A 147 14.31 -3.76 11.36
C SER A 147 13.02 -2.98 11.69
N ILE A 148 12.93 -1.68 11.34
CA ILE A 148 11.70 -0.90 11.58
C ILE A 148 10.55 -1.37 10.70
N VAL A 149 10.83 -2.08 9.61
CA VAL A 149 9.81 -2.70 8.74
C VAL A 149 8.83 -3.56 9.53
N ASN A 150 9.27 -4.19 10.63
CA ASN A 150 8.41 -5.01 11.48
C ASN A 150 7.26 -4.23 12.14
N THR A 151 7.41 -2.92 12.32
CA THR A 151 6.37 -2.06 12.90
C THR A 151 5.59 -1.28 11.83
N SER A 152 5.94 -1.45 10.55
CA SER A 152 5.34 -0.71 9.44
C SER A 152 3.93 -1.18 9.13
N GLY A 153 2.95 -0.27 9.22
CA GLY A 153 1.60 -0.53 8.73
C GLY A 153 1.57 -0.57 7.20
N THR A 154 2.32 0.34 6.55
CA THR A 154 2.46 0.39 5.10
C THR A 154 2.99 -0.92 4.50
N VAL A 155 4.06 -1.51 5.06
CA VAL A 155 4.57 -2.81 4.59
C VAL A 155 3.64 -3.95 4.99
N SER A 156 3.01 -3.89 6.18
CA SER A 156 2.06 -4.92 6.63
C SER A 156 0.84 -5.02 5.71
N ASN A 157 0.32 -3.91 5.20
CA ASN A 157 -0.71 -3.92 4.17
C ASN A 157 -0.28 -4.74 2.95
N ALA A 158 0.91 -4.49 2.42
CA ALA A 158 1.41 -5.24 1.28
C ALA A 158 1.61 -6.74 1.60
N GLN A 159 2.10 -7.08 2.80
CA GLN A 159 2.22 -8.48 3.24
C GLN A 159 0.86 -9.19 3.32
N PHE A 160 -0.20 -8.51 3.78
CA PHE A 160 -1.55 -9.09 3.83
C PHE A 160 -2.15 -9.30 2.43
N ALA A 161 -1.85 -8.42 1.48
CA ALA A 161 -2.22 -8.60 0.08
C ALA A 161 -1.49 -9.81 -0.53
N LEU A 162 -0.18 -9.93 -0.30
CA LEU A 162 0.64 -11.06 -0.78
C LEU A 162 0.17 -12.40 -0.22
N ALA A 163 -0.16 -12.46 1.08
CA ALA A 163 -0.74 -13.66 1.71
C ALA A 163 -2.06 -14.09 1.07
N ARG A 164 -2.76 -13.18 0.38
CA ARG A 164 -3.99 -13.41 -0.38
C ARG A 164 -3.75 -13.60 -1.88
N GLN A 165 -2.48 -13.77 -2.29
CA GLN A 165 -2.03 -13.93 -3.68
C GLN A 165 -2.39 -12.72 -4.55
N ILE A 166 -2.34 -11.52 -3.97
CA ILE A 166 -2.54 -10.26 -4.68
C ILE A 166 -1.18 -9.56 -4.77
N PRO A 167 -0.68 -9.23 -5.97
CA PRO A 167 0.55 -8.44 -6.11
C PRO A 167 0.47 -7.14 -5.32
N ALA A 168 1.56 -6.75 -4.67
CA ALA A 168 1.54 -5.59 -3.78
C ALA A 168 2.85 -4.79 -3.77
N ILE A 169 2.71 -3.47 -3.65
CA ILE A 169 3.82 -2.53 -3.54
C ILE A 169 3.60 -1.68 -2.28
N ALA A 170 4.58 -1.66 -1.39
CA ALA A 170 4.68 -0.70 -0.31
C ALA A 170 5.60 0.44 -0.75
N ILE A 171 5.13 1.68 -0.68
CA ILE A 171 5.88 2.90 -1.01
C ILE A 171 6.07 3.70 0.27
N SER A 172 7.31 4.13 0.54
CA SER A 172 7.65 5.03 1.63
C SER A 172 8.47 6.20 1.09
N ALA A 173 8.22 7.41 1.59
CA ALA A 173 8.95 8.61 1.23
C ALA A 173 9.54 9.27 2.49
N ASP A 174 10.34 10.32 2.31
CA ASP A 174 10.96 11.00 3.43
C ASP A 174 9.97 11.82 4.27
N VAL A 175 10.44 12.25 5.45
CA VAL A 175 9.72 13.14 6.35
C VAL A 175 9.36 14.45 5.65
N ASN A 176 8.16 14.98 5.90
CA ASN A 176 7.57 16.22 5.33
C ASN A 176 6.79 16.08 4.01
N THR A 177 6.56 14.87 3.51
CA THR A 177 5.80 14.69 2.26
C THR A 177 4.28 14.74 2.48
N THR A 178 3.77 14.38 3.67
CA THR A 178 2.32 14.22 3.87
C THR A 178 1.51 15.50 3.94
N ASN A 179 2.19 16.64 4.17
CA ASN A 179 1.60 17.98 4.23
C ASN A 179 2.21 18.93 3.20
N ASN A 180 2.88 18.40 2.16
CA ASN A 180 3.49 19.18 1.09
C ASN A 180 3.04 18.64 -0.27
N ASP A 181 2.12 19.36 -0.92
CA ASP A 181 1.52 18.91 -2.18
C ASP A 181 2.55 18.74 -3.31
N VAL A 182 3.58 19.59 -3.38
CA VAL A 182 4.61 19.52 -4.42
C VAL A 182 5.42 18.23 -4.29
N LEU A 183 5.90 17.93 -3.08
CA LEU A 183 6.66 16.70 -2.84
C LEU A 183 5.77 15.46 -2.98
N ALA A 184 4.50 15.53 -2.56
CA ALA A 184 3.54 14.45 -2.71
C ALA A 184 3.27 14.12 -4.20
N GLU A 185 3.17 15.14 -5.06
CA GLU A 185 3.03 14.97 -6.51
C GLU A 185 4.26 14.31 -7.14
N GLU A 186 5.47 14.68 -6.71
CA GLU A 186 6.71 14.04 -7.16
C GLU A 186 6.82 12.57 -6.70
N VAL A 187 6.45 12.28 -5.45
CA VAL A 187 6.35 10.90 -4.95
C VAL A 187 5.32 10.10 -5.75
N ALA A 188 4.18 10.70 -6.08
CA ALA A 188 3.16 10.06 -6.91
C ALA A 188 3.64 9.81 -8.34
N ALA A 189 4.41 10.73 -8.93
CA ALA A 189 5.02 10.55 -10.25
C ALA A 189 6.02 9.37 -10.28
N LEU A 190 6.88 9.24 -9.26
CA LEU A 190 7.78 8.10 -9.12
C LEU A 190 7.01 6.78 -8.92
N THR A 191 5.94 6.81 -8.12
CA THR A 191 5.06 5.65 -7.88
C THR A 191 4.38 5.20 -9.18
N PHE A 192 3.84 6.16 -9.94
CA PHE A 192 3.22 5.89 -11.24
C PHE A 192 4.23 5.33 -12.25
N LYS A 193 5.43 5.93 -12.36
CA LYS A 193 6.51 5.45 -13.24
C LYS A 193 6.83 3.98 -12.96
N LEU A 194 6.89 3.57 -11.69
CA LEU A 194 7.08 2.16 -11.34
C LEU A 194 5.91 1.29 -11.80
N ILE A 195 4.67 1.68 -11.47
CA ILE A 195 3.46 0.91 -11.80
C ILE A 195 3.28 0.76 -13.31
N ASP A 196 3.54 1.83 -14.08
CA ASP A 196 3.43 1.83 -15.53
C ASP A 196 4.45 0.86 -16.16
N ASN A 197 5.71 0.90 -15.71
CA ASN A 197 6.73 -0.06 -16.13
C ASN A 197 6.34 -1.52 -15.80
N LEU A 198 5.79 -1.78 -14.62
CA LEU A 198 5.32 -3.11 -14.23
C LEU A 198 4.13 -3.57 -15.09
N ASN A 199 3.20 -2.65 -15.39
CA ASN A 199 2.03 -2.91 -16.23
C ASN A 199 2.42 -3.16 -17.70
N ASP A 200 3.47 -2.50 -18.19
CA ASP A 200 4.06 -2.78 -19.48
C ASP A 200 4.69 -4.16 -19.53
N MET A 201 5.45 -4.55 -18.51
CA MET A 201 6.02 -5.90 -18.41
C MET A 201 4.95 -6.99 -18.30
N LYS A 202 3.82 -6.70 -17.64
CA LYS A 202 2.66 -7.61 -17.61
C LYS A 202 2.18 -8.01 -19.00
N LYS A 203 2.31 -7.15 -20.02
CA LYS A 203 1.89 -7.46 -21.40
C LYS A 203 2.67 -8.63 -22.00
N SER A 204 3.93 -8.81 -21.61
CA SER A 204 4.78 -9.92 -22.08
C SER A 204 4.83 -11.10 -21.10
N GLN A 205 4.69 -10.85 -19.79
CA GLN A 205 4.84 -11.86 -18.73
C GLN A 205 3.51 -12.42 -18.21
N GLY A 206 2.37 -11.81 -18.57
CA GLY A 206 1.03 -12.20 -18.12
C GLY A 206 0.65 -11.74 -16.71
N GLN A 207 1.61 -11.26 -15.91
CA GLN A 207 1.44 -10.85 -14.51
C GLN A 207 2.26 -9.60 -14.20
N ILE A 208 1.81 -8.79 -13.24
CA ILE A 208 2.45 -7.51 -12.89
C ILE A 208 3.73 -7.71 -12.07
N LEU A 209 3.76 -8.75 -11.24
CA LEU A 209 4.91 -9.18 -10.43
C LEU A 209 4.94 -10.72 -10.41
N PRO A 210 6.12 -11.34 -10.16
CA PRO A 210 6.21 -12.77 -9.96
C PRO A 210 5.27 -13.26 -8.83
N PRO A 211 4.67 -14.46 -8.92
CA PRO A 211 3.73 -14.95 -7.93
C PRO A 211 4.39 -15.06 -6.55
N GLY A 212 3.70 -14.59 -5.52
CA GLY A 212 4.21 -14.61 -4.14
C GLY A 212 5.13 -13.45 -3.77
N TYR A 213 5.51 -12.60 -4.74
CA TYR A 213 6.40 -11.47 -4.51
C TYR A 213 5.69 -10.12 -4.57
N GLY A 214 6.14 -9.20 -3.71
CA GLY A 214 5.83 -7.78 -3.74
C GLY A 214 7.09 -6.93 -3.70
N LEU A 215 6.91 -5.61 -3.65
CA LEU A 215 8.00 -4.65 -3.55
C LEU A 215 7.87 -3.78 -2.29
N ASN A 216 8.98 -3.60 -1.57
CA ASN A 216 9.18 -2.51 -0.61
C ASN A 216 10.04 -1.45 -1.29
N VAL A 217 9.49 -0.25 -1.48
CA VAL A 217 10.14 0.85 -2.19
C VAL A 217 10.30 2.02 -1.24
N ASN A 218 11.52 2.53 -1.13
CA ASN A 218 11.79 3.72 -0.33
C ASN A 218 12.39 4.81 -1.21
N ILE A 219 11.80 6.00 -1.12
CA ILE A 219 12.28 7.20 -1.79
C ILE A 219 13.12 7.99 -0.76
N PRO A 220 14.37 8.36 -1.10
CA PRO A 220 15.23 9.12 -0.21
C PRO A 220 14.70 10.54 0.01
N THR A 221 15.34 11.32 0.88
CA THR A 221 15.15 12.78 0.92
C THR A 221 15.54 13.40 -0.41
N PHE A 222 14.74 14.33 -0.92
CA PHE A 222 15.05 15.15 -2.09
C PHE A 222 14.41 16.54 -1.97
N SER A 223 14.95 17.53 -2.68
CA SER A 223 14.32 18.86 -2.77
C SER A 223 13.28 18.88 -3.89
N ALA A 224 12.27 19.73 -3.75
CA ALA A 224 11.24 19.88 -4.77
C ALA A 224 11.85 20.15 -6.16
N GLY A 225 11.45 19.36 -7.16
CA GLY A 225 11.96 19.42 -8.53
C GLY A 225 13.19 18.56 -8.82
N GLU A 226 13.71 17.82 -7.83
CA GLU A 226 14.90 16.97 -7.99
C GLU A 226 14.56 15.48 -8.12
N SER A 227 13.29 15.10 -7.92
CA SER A 227 12.85 13.69 -7.84
C SER A 227 13.16 12.85 -9.09
N GLU A 228 13.08 13.45 -10.27
CA GLU A 228 13.26 12.76 -11.56
C GLU A 228 14.68 12.20 -11.75
N ASN A 229 15.68 12.81 -11.11
CA ASN A 229 17.09 12.44 -11.24
C ASN A 229 17.54 11.40 -10.22
N LEU A 230 16.67 10.99 -9.30
CA LEU A 230 17.02 10.02 -8.27
C LEU A 230 17.32 8.64 -8.88
N PRO A 231 18.50 8.05 -8.61
CA PRO A 231 18.87 6.74 -9.12
C PRO A 231 18.05 5.63 -8.45
N TRP A 232 17.55 4.69 -9.25
CA TRP A 232 16.86 3.49 -8.76
C TRP A 232 17.85 2.35 -8.57
N VAL A 233 17.80 1.67 -7.43
CA VAL A 233 18.68 0.53 -7.13
C VAL A 233 17.90 -0.64 -6.55
N ALA A 234 18.17 -1.84 -7.07
CA ALA A 234 17.67 -3.08 -6.49
C ALA A 234 18.45 -3.40 -5.21
N THR A 235 17.75 -3.72 -4.13
CA THR A 235 18.32 -3.92 -2.80
C THR A 235 17.77 -5.18 -2.13
N LYS A 236 18.34 -5.53 -0.98
CA LYS A 236 17.82 -6.56 -0.08
C LYS A 236 17.47 -5.94 1.28
N PHE A 237 16.58 -6.60 2.01
CA PHE A 237 16.50 -6.44 3.46
C PHE A 237 17.84 -6.86 4.06
N GLY A 238 18.53 -5.87 4.59
CA GLY A 238 19.91 -5.96 5.03
C GLY A 238 20.09 -6.30 6.50
N THR A 239 21.35 -6.36 6.93
CA THR A 239 21.69 -6.37 8.36
C THR A 239 21.91 -4.96 8.91
N PHE A 240 22.11 -3.97 8.03
CA PHE A 240 22.22 -2.57 8.42
C PHE A 240 20.85 -1.94 8.64
N ASN A 241 20.65 -1.38 9.83
CA ASN A 241 19.47 -0.60 10.18
C ASN A 241 19.87 0.86 10.27
N ALA A 242 19.39 1.70 9.36
CA ALA A 242 19.63 3.15 9.41
C ALA A 242 18.97 3.81 10.64
N TYR A 243 17.96 3.13 11.20
CA TYR A 243 17.21 3.57 12.36
C TYR A 243 17.29 2.55 13.49
N ASN A 244 17.38 3.03 14.71
CA ASN A 244 17.27 2.23 15.92
C ASN A 244 16.08 2.70 16.75
N ILE A 245 15.24 1.76 17.16
CA ILE A 245 14.14 1.99 18.11
C ILE A 245 14.54 1.38 19.46
N TYR A 246 14.36 2.12 20.53
CA TYR A 246 14.77 1.68 21.87
C TYR A 246 13.82 2.23 22.93
N PHE A 247 13.67 1.50 24.03
CA PHE A 247 12.91 2.01 25.18
C PHE A 247 13.79 2.98 25.97
N THR A 248 13.23 4.11 26.38
CA THR A 248 13.91 5.16 27.14
C THR A 248 13.00 5.69 28.24
N ASN A 249 13.57 6.17 29.34
CA ASN A 249 12.82 6.82 30.43
C ASN A 249 12.38 8.25 30.07
N ASP A 250 12.93 8.82 29.00
CA ASP A 250 12.48 10.06 28.38
C ASP A 250 12.52 9.89 26.86
N ASN A 251 11.34 9.84 26.24
CA ASN A 251 11.18 9.71 24.79
C ASN A 251 11.16 11.07 24.05
N GLY A 252 11.47 12.17 24.75
CA GLY A 252 11.37 13.53 24.23
C GLY A 252 9.98 14.15 24.39
N ASN A 253 9.00 13.39 24.89
CA ASN A 253 7.65 13.87 25.21
C ASN A 253 7.39 13.86 26.73
N GLY A 254 8.45 13.92 27.55
CA GLY A 254 8.34 14.12 29.00
C GLY A 254 8.06 12.85 29.81
N GLY A 255 8.37 11.67 29.29
CA GLY A 255 8.19 10.41 30.01
C GLY A 255 8.74 9.18 29.30
N ALA A 256 8.60 8.03 29.96
CA ALA A 256 9.10 6.76 29.44
C ALA A 256 8.33 6.33 28.18
N GLY A 257 9.05 5.83 27.18
CA GLY A 257 8.47 5.41 25.91
C GLY A 257 9.49 4.90 24.90
N ILE A 258 9.08 4.82 23.64
CA ILE A 258 9.95 4.42 22.53
C ILE A 258 10.65 5.67 21.97
N GLY A 259 11.97 5.65 22.00
CA GLY A 259 12.84 6.59 21.32
C GLY A 259 13.23 6.10 19.92
N PHE A 260 13.65 7.05 19.10
CA PHE A 260 14.13 6.82 17.74
C PHE A 260 15.53 7.42 17.61
N GLY A 261 16.44 6.70 16.96
CA GLY A 261 17.81 7.15 16.72
C GLY A 261 18.27 6.84 15.31
N ILE A 262 19.10 7.71 14.76
CA ILE A 262 19.78 7.48 13.49
C ILE A 262 21.09 6.75 13.78
N VAL A 263 21.31 5.65 13.08
CA VAL A 263 22.53 4.85 13.19
C VAL A 263 23.55 5.38 12.18
N GLY A 264 24.84 5.30 12.55
CA GLY A 264 25.96 5.77 11.75
C GLY A 264 26.17 4.98 10.44
N ASN A 265 27.40 4.91 9.94
CA ASN A 265 27.64 4.38 8.60
C ASN A 265 27.56 2.84 8.53
N PRO A 266 27.11 2.28 7.40
CA PRO A 266 27.15 0.84 7.14
C PRO A 266 28.59 0.31 7.01
N ALA A 267 28.79 -0.96 7.35
CA ALA A 267 30.02 -1.69 7.02
C ALA A 267 30.10 -1.98 5.49
N PRO A 268 31.29 -2.23 4.92
CA PRO A 268 31.45 -2.53 3.50
C PRO A 268 30.56 -3.68 3.00
N GLU A 269 30.35 -4.72 3.82
CA GLU A 269 29.53 -5.88 3.49
C GLU A 269 28.02 -5.55 3.43
N GLN A 270 27.63 -4.41 3.99
CA GLN A 270 26.26 -3.91 4.06
C GLN A 270 25.95 -2.89 2.93
N ALA A 271 26.88 -2.68 1.98
CA ALA A 271 26.72 -1.67 0.94
C ALA A 271 25.44 -1.86 0.08
N ASN A 272 24.99 -3.11 -0.10
CA ASN A 272 23.79 -3.46 -0.88
C ASN A 272 22.50 -3.54 -0.04
N ASP A 273 22.57 -3.23 1.25
CA ASP A 273 21.41 -3.16 2.12
C ASP A 273 20.59 -1.91 1.77
N GLU A 274 19.27 -2.04 1.77
CA GLU A 274 18.37 -0.92 1.44
C GLU A 274 18.63 0.33 2.30
N SER A 275 18.88 0.15 3.60
CA SER A 275 19.23 1.22 4.54
C SER A 275 20.47 2.00 4.09
N ALA A 276 21.49 1.30 3.60
CA ALA A 276 22.73 1.91 3.13
C ALA A 276 22.54 2.63 1.78
N ALA A 277 21.70 2.07 0.92
CA ALA A 277 21.40 2.64 -0.39
C ALA A 277 20.54 3.91 -0.31
N ILE A 278 19.57 3.95 0.61
CA ILE A 278 18.79 5.17 0.91
C ILE A 278 19.70 6.30 1.38
N GLN A 279 20.65 6.03 2.29
CA GLN A 279 21.58 7.05 2.80
C GLN A 279 22.46 7.66 1.69
N ARG A 280 22.62 6.97 0.56
CA ARG A 280 23.34 7.46 -0.63
C ARG A 280 22.44 8.19 -1.63
N GLY A 281 21.18 8.48 -1.27
CA GLY A 281 20.25 9.20 -2.14
C GLY A 281 19.67 8.36 -3.28
N ASN A 282 19.62 7.04 -3.15
CA ASN A 282 18.98 6.17 -4.16
C ASN A 282 17.55 5.83 -3.76
N ILE A 283 16.65 5.74 -4.73
CA ILE A 283 15.36 5.06 -4.57
C ILE A 283 15.65 3.56 -4.50
N THR A 284 15.25 2.91 -3.40
CA THR A 284 15.48 1.48 -3.21
C THR A 284 14.28 0.67 -3.63
N MET A 285 14.52 -0.47 -4.27
CA MET A 285 13.50 -1.48 -4.57
C MET A 285 13.95 -2.82 -3.99
N THR A 286 13.30 -3.23 -2.91
CA THR A 286 13.54 -4.51 -2.26
C THR A 286 12.39 -5.46 -2.58
N MET A 287 12.70 -6.61 -3.18
CA MET A 287 11.72 -7.68 -3.36
C MET A 287 11.38 -8.28 -1.99
N MET A 288 10.09 -8.42 -1.71
CA MET A 288 9.57 -9.08 -0.52
C MET A 288 8.72 -10.28 -0.90
N GLN A 289 8.77 -11.30 -0.06
CA GLN A 289 7.85 -12.44 -0.10
C GLN A 289 6.79 -12.26 0.97
N SER A 290 5.63 -12.89 0.78
CA SER A 290 4.65 -13.01 1.86
C SER A 290 5.33 -13.51 3.14
N GLY A 291 5.03 -12.87 4.27
CA GLY A 291 5.68 -13.17 5.54
C GLY A 291 5.68 -14.67 5.85
N PHE A 292 6.82 -15.16 6.36
CA PHE A 292 7.06 -16.55 6.74
C PHE A 292 7.11 -17.58 5.58
N GLU A 293 7.27 -17.14 4.33
CA GLU A 293 7.51 -18.08 3.23
C GLU A 293 8.81 -18.88 3.44
N ALA A 294 8.77 -20.16 3.07
CA ALA A 294 9.84 -21.12 3.28
C ALA A 294 11.10 -20.77 2.46
N ASN A 295 12.13 -20.26 3.13
CA ASN A 295 13.46 -20.13 2.55
C ASN A 295 14.05 -21.54 2.30
N ILE A 296 14.24 -21.92 1.03
CA ILE A 296 14.74 -23.25 0.64
C ILE A 296 16.05 -23.61 1.37
N PRO A 297 17.07 -22.74 1.41
CA PRO A 297 18.26 -22.97 2.23
C PRO A 297 17.98 -23.25 3.71
N ALA A 298 17.04 -22.54 4.34
CA ALA A 298 16.67 -22.79 5.74
C ALA A 298 16.02 -24.17 5.93
N LEU A 299 15.14 -24.58 5.01
CA LEU A 299 14.56 -25.94 5.02
C LEU A 299 15.63 -27.01 4.79
N GLN A 300 16.59 -26.77 3.91
CA GLN A 300 17.72 -27.68 3.69
C GLN A 300 18.59 -27.81 4.93
N TRP A 301 18.88 -26.69 5.62
CA TRP A 301 19.59 -26.70 6.89
C TRP A 301 18.86 -27.54 7.94
N LEU A 302 17.54 -27.39 8.08
CA LEU A 302 16.73 -28.21 8.99
C LEU A 302 16.82 -29.70 8.64
N LYS A 303 16.70 -30.06 7.35
CA LYS A 303 16.81 -31.45 6.87
C LYS A 303 18.15 -32.09 7.23
N ILE A 304 19.24 -31.34 7.08
CA ILE A 304 20.60 -31.84 7.33
C ILE A 304 20.86 -31.99 8.84
N ASN A 305 20.44 -31.01 9.65
CA ASN A 305 20.87 -30.89 11.04
C ASN A 305 19.89 -31.52 12.04
N MET A 306 18.61 -31.67 11.70
CA MET A 306 17.57 -32.18 12.59
C MET A 306 17.15 -33.61 12.21
N LYS A 307 17.98 -34.58 12.62
CA LYS A 307 17.93 -36.00 12.19
C LYS A 307 16.61 -36.76 12.40
N ASN A 308 15.69 -36.22 13.20
CA ASN A 308 14.38 -36.85 13.51
C ASN A 308 13.18 -36.05 12.97
N LEU A 309 13.39 -35.02 12.14
CA LEU A 309 12.29 -34.30 11.50
C LEU A 309 11.80 -35.08 10.27
N SER A 310 10.59 -35.63 10.35
CA SER A 310 9.83 -35.96 9.15
C SER A 310 9.44 -34.65 8.46
N VAL A 311 9.88 -34.46 7.23
CA VAL A 311 9.47 -33.30 6.44
C VAL A 311 8.16 -33.66 5.73
N SER A 312 7.13 -32.84 5.93
CA SER A 312 5.88 -32.95 5.16
C SER A 312 6.21 -32.98 3.67
N PRO A 313 5.59 -33.88 2.86
CA PRO A 313 5.83 -33.89 1.43
C PRO A 313 5.52 -32.50 0.85
N SER A 314 6.49 -31.92 0.15
CA SER A 314 6.29 -30.67 -0.57
C SER A 314 5.47 -30.98 -1.83
N ASN A 315 4.32 -30.34 -1.98
CA ASN A 315 3.72 -30.22 -3.30
C ASN A 315 4.65 -29.30 -4.11
N ASN A 316 5.34 -29.89 -5.09
CA ASN A 316 6.11 -29.16 -6.09
C ASN A 316 5.24 -28.14 -6.83
#